data_AF-A0A353RTZ0-F1
#
_entry.id   AF-A0A353RTZ0-F1
#
_cell.length_a   1.000
_cell.length_b   1.000
_cell.length_c   1.000
_cell.angle_alpha   90.00
_cell.angle_beta   90.00
_cell.angle_gamma   90.00
#
_symmetry.space_group_name_H-M   'P 1'
#
loop_
_entity.id
_entity.type
_entity.pdbx_description
1 polymer ?
#
loop_
_entity_poly.entity_id
_entity_poly.type
_entity_poly.pdbx_seq_one_letter_code
_entity_poly.pdbx_strand_id
1 'polypeptide(L)'
;MKKTLIISTVLFAAATAVFALGGKSGDRSATGRISDLKVSGPMCSVNGRTENGSLWLAYTVHWSDGYERDYTPIEVEGSFSKTLSFQLRPQGLDEVTVCLWRYKVSADRCAEDNGGRACQFCQKNGFHMEDRVDRKVGR
;
A
#
# COMPACT_ATOMS: atom_id res chain seq x y z
N MET A 1 -10.27 -25.03 -43.45
CA MET A 1 -10.36 -23.69 -42.82
C MET A 1 -9.48 -23.68 -41.57
N LYS A 2 -8.29 -23.07 -41.63
CA LYS A 2 -7.37 -22.95 -40.48
C LYS A 2 -7.82 -21.78 -39.61
N LYS A 3 -8.28 -22.05 -38.38
CA LYS A 3 -8.56 -21.00 -37.38
C LYS A 3 -7.25 -20.67 -36.66
N THR A 4 -6.71 -19.50 -36.98
CA THR A 4 -5.57 -18.90 -36.27
C THR A 4 -6.02 -18.54 -34.86
N LEU A 5 -5.50 -19.27 -33.87
CA LEU A 5 -5.69 -18.95 -32.46
C LEU A 5 -4.71 -17.84 -32.11
N ILE A 6 -5.20 -16.60 -31.96
CA ILE A 6 -4.40 -15.49 -31.44
C ILE A 6 -4.36 -15.66 -29.92
N ILE A 7 -3.27 -16.27 -29.42
CA ILE A 7 -2.95 -16.26 -28.00
C ILE A 7 -2.47 -14.85 -27.68
N SER A 8 -3.37 -14.00 -27.18
CA SER A 8 -3.00 -12.73 -26.57
C SER A 8 -2.36 -13.03 -25.23
N THR A 9 -1.04 -13.23 -25.23
CA THR A 9 -0.24 -13.28 -24.00
C THR A 9 -0.25 -11.89 -23.39
N VAL A 10 -1.20 -11.63 -22.49
CA VAL A 10 -1.14 -10.46 -21.62
C VAL A 10 0.03 -10.69 -20.69
N LEU A 11 1.17 -10.06 -21.01
CA LEU A 11 2.34 -10.01 -20.15
C LEU A 11 1.97 -9.17 -18.92
N PHE A 12 1.45 -9.81 -17.87
CA PHE A 12 1.36 -9.16 -16.57
C PHE A 12 2.79 -9.02 -16.05
N ALA A 13 3.34 -7.81 -16.14
CA ALA A 13 4.55 -7.45 -15.43
C ALA A 13 4.25 -7.53 -13.93
N ALA A 14 4.49 -8.69 -13.33
CA ALA A 14 4.47 -8.86 -11.90
C ALA A 14 5.63 -8.03 -11.32
N ALA A 15 5.33 -6.89 -10.69
CA ALA A 15 6.29 -6.25 -9.81
C ALA A 15 6.53 -7.22 -8.65
N THR A 16 7.66 -7.93 -8.68
CA THR A 16 8.12 -8.74 -7.56
C THR A 16 8.40 -7.83 -6.37
N ALA A 17 7.61 -7.97 -5.31
CA ALA A 17 7.80 -7.19 -4.09
C ALA A 17 9.16 -7.52 -3.48
N VAL A 18 10.04 -6.51 -3.39
CA VAL A 18 11.36 -6.60 -2.77
C VAL A 18 11.24 -6.23 -1.29
N PHE A 19 11.53 -7.17 -0.40
CA PHE A 19 11.46 -6.97 1.05
C PHE A 19 12.24 -5.71 1.49
N ALA A 20 11.55 -4.75 2.11
CA ALA A 20 12.18 -3.52 2.58
C ALA A 20 12.71 -3.68 4.01
N LEU A 21 14.02 -3.85 4.16
CA LEU A 21 14.72 -3.53 5.40
C LEU A 21 15.00 -2.01 5.39
N GLY A 22 14.16 -1.24 6.08
CA GLY A 22 14.35 0.20 6.30
C GLY A 22 13.62 1.09 5.28
N GLY A 23 12.62 1.84 5.75
CA GLY A 23 11.98 2.88 4.95
C GLY A 23 12.82 4.16 4.92
N LYS A 24 12.93 4.78 3.74
CA LYS A 24 13.46 6.14 3.57
C LYS A 24 12.42 7.14 4.13
N SER A 25 12.90 8.29 4.61
CA SER A 25 12.01 9.44 4.86
C SER A 25 11.78 10.15 3.52
N GLY A 26 10.52 10.48 3.21
CA GLY A 26 10.15 11.43 2.18
C GLY A 26 10.25 12.88 2.67
N ASP A 27 9.58 13.80 1.98
CA ASP A 27 9.72 15.24 2.20
C ASP A 27 8.98 15.71 3.45
N ARG A 28 9.68 16.41 4.35
CA ARG A 28 9.13 16.83 5.65
C ARG A 28 7.96 17.81 5.52
N SER A 29 7.93 18.61 4.46
CA SER A 29 6.89 19.58 4.15
C SER A 29 5.76 19.02 3.29
N ALA A 30 5.92 17.80 2.77
CA ALA A 30 4.91 17.21 1.92
C ALA A 30 3.69 16.80 2.74
N THR A 31 2.52 17.05 2.17
CA THR A 31 1.23 16.58 2.68
C THR A 31 0.55 15.78 1.59
N GLY A 32 -0.41 14.95 1.96
CA GLY A 32 -1.11 14.18 0.94
C GLY A 32 -2.36 13.50 1.48
N ARG A 33 -3.16 13.03 0.54
CA ARG A 33 -4.39 12.29 0.82
C ARG A 33 -4.61 11.17 -0.17
N ILE A 34 -5.22 10.11 0.31
CA ILE A 34 -5.74 8.99 -0.45
C ILE A 34 -7.21 9.30 -0.75
N SER A 35 -7.58 9.29 -2.02
CA SER A 35 -8.94 9.62 -2.46
C SER A 35 -9.81 8.40 -2.71
N ASP A 36 -9.21 7.24 -3.00
CA ASP A 36 -9.92 6.01 -3.31
C ASP A 36 -9.03 4.80 -3.04
N LEU A 37 -9.60 3.75 -2.46
CA LEU A 37 -8.99 2.42 -2.35
C LEU A 37 -10.01 1.38 -2.82
N LYS A 38 -9.69 0.72 -3.93
CA LYS A 38 -10.46 -0.38 -4.49
C LYS A 38 -9.69 -1.67 -4.32
N VAL A 39 -10.37 -2.71 -3.85
CA VAL A 39 -9.78 -4.04 -3.71
C VAL A 39 -10.66 -5.05 -4.43
N SER A 40 -10.04 -5.90 -5.25
CA SER A 40 -10.69 -6.92 -6.06
C SER A 40 -9.79 -8.15 -6.15
N GLY A 41 -10.21 -9.25 -5.50
CA GLY A 41 -9.40 -10.46 -5.41
C GLY A 41 -8.02 -10.18 -4.81
N PRO A 42 -6.92 -10.62 -5.43
CA PRO A 42 -5.57 -10.35 -4.95
C PRO A 42 -5.03 -8.98 -5.38
N MET A 43 -5.85 -8.05 -5.87
CA MET A 43 -5.38 -6.77 -6.37
C MET A 43 -6.03 -5.62 -5.62
N CYS A 44 -5.26 -4.56 -5.39
CA CYS A 44 -5.81 -3.27 -5.00
C CYS A 44 -5.35 -2.16 -5.95
N SER A 45 -6.19 -1.14 -6.10
CA SER A 45 -5.86 0.12 -6.74
C SER A 45 -6.12 1.26 -5.76
N VAL A 46 -5.16 2.14 -5.63
CA VAL A 46 -5.24 3.33 -4.78
C VAL A 46 -4.96 4.58 -5.58
N ASN A 47 -5.78 5.59 -5.36
CA ASN A 47 -5.62 6.91 -5.94
C ASN A 47 -5.41 7.93 -4.83
N GLY A 48 -4.68 8.99 -5.14
CA GLY A 48 -4.49 10.07 -4.21
C GLY A 48 -3.70 11.21 -4.81
N ARG A 49 -3.30 12.14 -3.94
CA ARG A 49 -2.49 13.28 -4.32
C ARG A 49 -1.55 13.66 -3.18
N THR A 50 -0.35 14.07 -3.54
CA THR A 50 0.60 14.74 -2.65
C THR A 50 0.76 16.21 -3.07
N GLU A 51 1.14 17.05 -2.11
CA GLU A 51 1.42 18.46 -2.28
C GLU A 51 2.76 18.78 -1.61
N ASN A 52 3.53 19.71 -2.17
CA ASN A 52 4.81 20.19 -1.61
C ASN A 52 5.90 19.13 -1.43
N GLY A 53 5.92 18.10 -2.28
CA GLY A 53 7.00 17.11 -2.35
C GLY A 53 6.50 15.68 -2.54
N SER A 54 7.39 14.73 -2.30
CA SER A 54 7.09 13.31 -2.38
C SER A 54 6.73 12.70 -1.02
N LEU A 55 5.83 11.73 -1.05
CA LEU A 55 5.47 10.88 0.08
C LEU A 55 5.65 9.42 -0.30
N TRP A 56 5.64 8.54 0.70
CA TRP A 56 5.73 7.11 0.48
C TRP A 56 4.41 6.42 0.77
N LEU A 57 4.07 5.45 -0.08
CA LEU A 57 2.82 4.68 -0.07
C LEU A 57 3.11 3.21 0.25
N ALA A 58 2.55 2.69 1.33
CA ALA A 58 2.73 1.31 1.82
C ALA A 58 1.40 0.61 1.88
N TYR A 59 1.49 -0.71 1.75
CA TYR A 59 0.36 -1.61 1.81
C TYR A 59 0.66 -2.67 2.87
N THR A 60 -0.26 -2.83 3.80
CA THR A 60 -0.32 -3.98 4.70
C THR A 60 -1.53 -4.80 4.30
N VAL A 61 -1.35 -6.10 4.14
CA VAL A 61 -2.38 -7.03 3.68
C VAL A 61 -2.62 -8.06 4.76
N HIS A 62 -3.89 -8.28 5.08
CA HIS A 62 -4.37 -9.26 6.05
C HIS A 62 -5.21 -10.31 5.34
N TRP A 63 -4.89 -11.58 5.57
CA TRP A 63 -5.64 -12.70 5.03
C TRP A 63 -6.50 -13.35 6.11
N SER A 64 -7.55 -14.06 5.69
CA SER A 64 -8.55 -14.62 6.60
C SER A 64 -8.01 -15.74 7.51
N ASP A 65 -6.78 -16.23 7.27
CA ASP A 65 -6.07 -17.16 8.17
C ASP A 65 -5.23 -16.45 9.24
N GLY A 66 -5.37 -15.13 9.37
CA GLY A 66 -4.60 -14.30 10.30
C GLY A 66 -3.17 -14.03 9.84
N TYR A 67 -2.76 -14.50 8.65
CA TYR A 67 -1.49 -14.11 8.08
C TYR A 67 -1.53 -12.63 7.68
N GLU A 68 -0.43 -11.94 7.91
CA GLU A 68 -0.25 -10.54 7.55
C GLU A 68 1.04 -10.36 6.74
N ARG A 69 1.08 -9.33 5.90
CA ARG A 69 2.29 -8.95 5.17
C ARG A 69 2.33 -7.46 4.86
N ASP A 70 3.48 -6.88 5.15
CA ASP A 70 3.85 -5.55 4.68
C ASP A 70 4.54 -5.63 3.32
N TYR A 71 4.16 -4.75 2.40
CA TYR A 71 4.75 -4.63 1.07
C TYR A 71 5.73 -3.45 0.99
N THR A 72 6.63 -3.52 0.01
CA THR A 72 7.60 -2.47 -0.27
C THR A 72 6.92 -1.12 -0.48
N PRO A 73 7.32 -0.09 0.26
CA PRO A 73 6.92 1.29 0.01
C PRO A 73 7.18 1.75 -1.43
N ILE A 74 6.28 2.56 -1.98
CA ILE A 74 6.41 3.20 -3.28
C ILE A 74 6.39 4.72 -3.08
N GLU A 75 7.38 5.42 -3.63
CA GLU A 75 7.37 6.88 -3.63
C GLU A 75 6.32 7.42 -4.62
N VAL A 76 5.58 8.44 -4.19
CA VAL A 76 4.51 9.09 -4.94
C VAL A 76 4.64 10.62 -4.83
N GLU A 77 4.39 11.31 -5.93
CA GLU A 77 4.43 12.76 -6.05
C GLU A 77 3.27 13.24 -6.95
N GLY A 78 2.73 14.43 -6.66
CA GLY A 78 1.58 14.97 -7.37
C GLY A 78 0.36 14.04 -7.28
N SER A 79 -0.46 14.03 -8.33
CA SER A 79 -1.57 13.08 -8.45
C SER A 79 -1.06 11.69 -8.79
N PHE A 80 -1.48 10.67 -8.03
CA PHE A 80 -1.02 9.29 -8.23
C PHE A 80 -2.17 8.31 -8.36
N SER A 81 -1.91 7.23 -9.12
CA SER A 81 -2.72 6.03 -9.20
C SER A 81 -1.76 4.83 -9.19
N LYS A 82 -1.89 3.95 -8.20
CA LYS A 82 -1.02 2.79 -8.02
C LYS A 82 -1.86 1.54 -7.88
N THR A 83 -1.38 0.47 -8.49
CA THR A 83 -1.99 -0.85 -8.39
C THR A 83 -0.95 -1.81 -7.84
N LEU A 84 -1.37 -2.63 -6.87
CA LEU A 84 -0.53 -3.66 -6.29
C LEU A 84 -1.26 -5.00 -6.37
N SER A 85 -0.51 -6.03 -6.74
CA SER A 85 -0.96 -7.42 -6.70
C SER A 85 -0.33 -8.12 -5.50
N PHE A 86 -1.15 -8.83 -4.76
CA PHE A 86 -0.76 -9.55 -3.56
C PHE A 86 -0.48 -11.01 -3.84
N GLN A 87 0.21 -11.66 -2.91
CA GLN A 87 0.33 -13.11 -2.95
C GLN A 87 -1.05 -13.72 -2.71
N LEU A 88 -1.46 -14.62 -3.59
CA LEU A 88 -2.69 -15.40 -3.39
C LEU A 88 -2.52 -16.33 -2.18
N ARG A 89 -3.56 -16.40 -1.35
CA ARG A 89 -3.69 -17.42 -0.31
C ARG A 89 -5.05 -18.10 -0.42
N PRO A 90 -5.13 -19.43 -0.20
CA PRO A 90 -6.38 -20.18 -0.33
C PRO A 90 -7.54 -19.66 0.51
N GLN A 91 -7.26 -19.06 1.66
CA GLN A 91 -8.26 -18.64 2.64
C GLN A 91 -8.95 -17.32 2.27
N GLY A 92 -8.43 -16.62 1.26
CA GLY A 92 -8.97 -15.33 0.84
C GLY A 92 -8.35 -14.15 1.58
N LEU A 93 -8.61 -12.97 1.01
CA LEU A 93 -8.17 -11.68 1.50
C LEU A 93 -9.21 -11.15 2.50
N ASP A 94 -8.75 -10.65 3.65
CA ASP A 94 -9.62 -10.09 4.68
C ASP A 94 -9.62 -8.57 4.63
N GLU A 95 -8.45 -7.94 4.70
CA GLU A 95 -8.30 -6.49 4.75
C GLU A 95 -7.04 -6.03 4.02
N VAL A 96 -7.12 -4.85 3.41
CA VAL A 96 -5.97 -4.11 2.90
C VAL A 96 -5.94 -2.74 3.57
N THR A 97 -4.84 -2.44 4.22
CA THR A 97 -4.55 -1.12 4.77
C THR A 97 -3.51 -0.45 3.90
N VAL A 98 -3.77 0.81 3.54
CA VAL A 98 -2.84 1.65 2.79
C VAL A 98 -2.52 2.91 3.57
N CYS A 99 -1.23 3.24 3.62
CA CYS A 99 -0.71 4.39 4.35
C CYS A 99 0.14 5.27 3.45
N LEU A 100 0.05 6.57 3.70
CA LEU A 100 0.90 7.59 3.11
C LEU A 100 1.74 8.22 4.24
N TRP A 101 3.07 8.30 4.11
CA TRP A 101 3.93 8.92 5.14
C TRP A 101 5.00 9.83 4.57
N ARG A 102 5.44 10.74 5.45
CA ARG A 102 6.50 11.71 5.16
C ARG A 102 7.84 11.35 5.76
N TYR A 103 7.95 11.01 7.04
CA TYR A 103 9.26 10.84 7.68
C TYR A 103 9.23 9.93 8.90
N LYS A 104 10.42 9.50 9.32
CA LYS A 104 10.60 8.63 10.50
C LYS A 104 10.46 9.40 11.82
N VAL A 105 9.64 8.87 12.72
CA VAL A 105 9.45 9.25 14.13
C VAL A 105 9.84 8.08 15.04
N SER A 106 9.79 8.26 16.37
CA SER A 106 9.83 7.10 17.28
C SER A 106 8.54 6.27 17.15
N ALA A 107 8.62 4.97 17.45
CA ALA A 107 7.46 4.08 17.40
C ALA A 107 6.33 4.57 18.33
N ASP A 108 6.67 5.02 19.54
CA ASP A 108 5.70 5.54 20.51
C ASP A 108 4.98 6.79 19.96
N ARG A 109 5.77 7.72 19.40
CA ARG A 109 5.24 8.95 18.80
C ARG A 109 4.43 8.69 17.53
N CYS A 110 4.72 7.61 16.79
CA CYS A 110 3.92 7.23 15.63
C CYS A 110 2.45 6.97 16.02
N ALA A 111 2.19 6.28 17.13
CA ALA A 111 0.81 6.07 17.57
C ALA A 111 0.16 7.40 17.98
N GLU A 112 0.87 8.23 18.75
CA GLU A 112 0.36 9.52 19.25
C GLU A 112 0.07 10.51 18.11
N ASP A 113 1.06 10.75 17.23
CA ASP A 113 0.96 11.70 16.11
C ASP A 113 -0.15 11.30 15.12
N ASN A 114 -0.49 10.01 15.04
CA ASN A 114 -1.51 9.47 14.13
C ASN A 114 -2.85 9.21 14.84
N GLY A 115 -3.12 9.85 15.98
CA GLY A 115 -4.40 9.74 16.71
C GLY A 115 -4.73 8.33 17.19
N GLY A 116 -3.71 7.52 17.48
CA GLY A 116 -3.81 6.10 17.81
C GLY A 116 -4.08 5.17 16.63
N ARG A 117 -4.10 5.69 15.39
CA ARG A 117 -4.58 4.99 14.19
C ARG A 117 -3.51 4.83 13.10
N ALA A 118 -2.32 4.36 13.44
CA ALA A 118 -1.30 4.03 12.44
C ALA A 118 -1.44 2.59 11.91
N CYS A 119 -1.09 2.36 10.63
CA CYS A 119 -1.02 1.00 10.10
C CYS A 119 0.22 0.32 10.62
N GLN A 120 0.18 -1.01 10.55
CA GLN A 120 1.17 -1.83 11.18
C GLN A 120 2.59 -1.57 10.67
N PHE A 121 2.76 -1.37 9.35
CA PHE A 121 4.06 -0.99 8.79
C PHE A 121 4.60 0.31 9.42
N CYS A 122 3.77 1.35 9.52
CA CYS A 122 4.15 2.64 10.11
C CYS A 122 4.43 2.52 11.61
N GLN A 123 3.66 1.72 12.34
CA GLN A 123 3.89 1.46 13.77
C GLN A 123 5.22 0.75 14.00
N LYS A 124 5.46 -0.37 13.29
CA LYS A 124 6.69 -1.18 13.39
C LYS A 124 7.94 -0.37 13.08
N ASN A 125 7.85 0.58 12.14
CA ASN A 125 9.01 1.33 11.67
C ASN A 125 9.11 2.77 12.20
N GLY A 126 8.10 3.23 12.95
CA GLY A 126 8.00 4.61 13.45
C GLY A 126 7.93 5.63 12.31
N PHE A 127 6.83 5.71 11.57
CA PHE A 127 6.65 6.71 10.51
C PHE A 127 5.43 7.62 10.77
N HIS A 128 5.59 8.93 10.58
CA HIS A 128 4.48 9.89 10.66
C HIS A 128 3.61 9.79 9.41
N MET A 129 2.31 9.58 9.59
CA MET A 129 1.39 9.31 8.50
C MET A 129 0.63 10.58 8.13
N GLU A 130 0.55 10.83 6.82
CA GLU A 130 -0.26 11.91 6.25
C GLU A 130 -1.69 11.44 5.99
N ASP A 131 -1.87 10.20 5.56
CA ASP A 131 -3.19 9.62 5.37
C ASP A 131 -3.20 8.08 5.46
N ARG A 132 -4.37 7.53 5.75
CA ARG A 132 -4.64 6.09 5.78
C ARG A 132 -6.04 5.79 5.31
N VAL A 133 -6.16 4.70 4.57
CA VAL A 133 -7.43 4.07 4.25
C VAL A 133 -7.32 2.56 4.42
N ASP A 134 -8.36 1.97 4.97
CA ASP A 134 -8.50 0.54 5.17
C ASP A 134 -9.69 0.03 4.34
N ARG A 135 -9.55 -1.14 3.73
CA ARG A 135 -10.63 -1.79 2.97
C ARG A 135 -10.72 -3.27 3.31
N LYS A 136 -11.83 -3.64 3.94
CA LYS A 136 -12.22 -5.04 4.12
C LYS A 136 -12.78 -5.64 2.83
N VAL A 137 -12.48 -6.91 2.57
CA VAL A 137 -12.71 -7.64 1.32
C VAL A 137 -13.45 -8.95 1.56
N GLY A 138 -13.17 -9.64 2.67
CA GLY A 138 -13.84 -10.84 3.15
C GLY A 138 -14.96 -10.52 4.15
N ARG A 139 -15.99 -11.37 4.17
CA ARG A 139 -17.36 -11.16 4.71
C ARG A 139 -17.50 -10.41 6.03
#